data_AF-K0S5J9-F1
#
_entry.id   AF-K0S5J9-F1
#
_cell.length_a   1.000
_cell.length_b   1.000
_cell.length_c   1.000
_cell.angle_alpha   90.00
_cell.angle_beta   90.00
_cell.angle_gamma   90.00
#
_symmetry.space_group_name_H-M   'P 1'
#
loop_
_entity.id
_entity.type
_entity.pdbx_description
1 polymer ?
#
loop_
_entity_poly.entity_id
_entity_poly.type
_entity_poly.pdbx_seq_one_letter_code
_entity_poly.pdbx_strand_id
1 'polypeptide(L)'
;MLHNRLRSKTPTMIVVGGAVLLAAATTVQVVDSFAYAPNFITKIIEQSTGIAPVGLLDVGQNDTDALQEDATAGAGALAGPITTRFPPEPNGYLHLGHAKAVSFNFAVARAFEKGGGRCHMRLDDTNPTKEDEEYVQSILEDVRWI
;
A
#
# COMPACT_ATOMS: atom_id res chain seq x y z
N MET A 1 34.26 18.06 -8.74
CA MET A 1 34.00 18.18 -10.20
C MET A 1 34.57 16.98 -10.92
N LEU A 2 33.94 16.60 -12.03
CA LEU A 2 34.27 15.55 -13.01
C LEU A 2 33.94 14.09 -12.63
N HIS A 3 33.24 13.28 -13.43
CA HIS A 3 32.40 13.49 -14.61
C HIS A 3 31.60 12.20 -14.81
N ASN A 4 30.29 12.35 -14.97
CA ASN A 4 29.34 11.32 -15.36
C ASN A 4 29.71 10.78 -16.76
N ARG A 5 30.08 9.50 -16.90
CA ARG A 5 30.26 8.85 -18.21
C ARG A 5 29.01 8.05 -18.56
N LEU A 6 28.09 8.72 -19.25
CA LEU A 6 27.07 8.07 -20.08
C LEU A 6 27.79 7.34 -21.22
N ARG A 7 27.81 6.00 -21.20
CA ARG A 7 28.14 5.21 -22.39
C ARG A 7 26.89 5.14 -23.26
N SER A 8 26.95 5.77 -24.44
CA SER A 8 25.97 5.57 -25.50
C SER A 8 25.98 4.09 -25.92
N LYS A 9 24.84 3.42 -25.78
CA LYS A 9 24.56 2.19 -26.52
C LYS A 9 23.69 2.63 -27.70
N THR A 10 24.30 2.73 -28.88
CA THR A 10 23.56 2.81 -30.14
C THR A 10 22.70 1.54 -30.28
N PRO A 11 21.38 1.66 -30.55
CA PRO A 11 20.57 0.48 -30.81
C PRO A 11 20.89 -0.04 -32.22
N THR A 12 21.22 -1.32 -32.32
CA THR A 12 21.33 -2.03 -33.61
C THR A 12 19.93 -2.17 -34.21
N MET A 13 19.73 -1.54 -35.36
CA MET A 13 18.46 -1.52 -36.10
C MET A 13 18.36 -2.79 -36.96
N ILE A 14 17.46 -3.72 -36.61
CA ILE A 14 17.09 -4.85 -37.48
C ILE A 14 15.82 -4.45 -38.22
N VAL A 15 15.92 -4.26 -39.53
CA VAL A 15 14.77 -3.98 -40.42
C VAL A 15 14.32 -5.30 -41.04
N VAL A 16 13.14 -5.77 -40.65
CA VAL A 16 12.40 -6.80 -41.39
C VAL A 16 10.99 -6.26 -41.62
N GLY A 17 10.65 -5.97 -42.87
CA GLY A 17 9.27 -5.81 -43.35
C GLY A 17 8.42 -4.72 -42.67
N GLY A 18 8.55 -3.46 -43.14
CA GLY A 18 7.41 -2.55 -43.35
C GLY A 18 6.53 -2.07 -42.19
N ALA A 19 6.76 -2.49 -40.94
CA ALA A 19 6.02 -1.96 -39.79
C ALA A 19 6.99 -1.60 -38.66
N VAL A 20 7.04 -0.31 -38.32
CA VAL A 20 7.75 0.17 -37.13
C VAL A 20 6.88 -0.17 -35.93
N LEU A 21 7.05 -1.38 -35.38
CA LEU A 21 6.60 -1.68 -34.03
C LEU A 21 7.58 -1.01 -33.08
N LEU A 22 7.20 0.15 -32.54
CA LEU A 22 7.89 0.71 -31.38
C LEU A 22 7.56 -0.25 -30.22
N ALA A 23 8.41 -1.25 -29.99
CA ALA A 23 8.39 -1.98 -28.74
C ALA A 23 8.71 -0.95 -27.66
N ALA A 24 7.66 -0.37 -27.06
CA ALA A 24 7.81 0.38 -25.84
C ALA A 24 8.49 -0.59 -24.88
N ALA A 25 9.78 -0.36 -24.61
CA ALA A 25 10.43 -1.03 -23.51
C ALA A 25 9.65 -0.59 -22.27
N THR A 26 8.72 -1.45 -21.84
CA THR A 26 8.01 -1.29 -20.58
C THR A 26 9.09 -1.24 -19.53
N THR A 27 9.48 -0.03 -19.17
CA THR A 27 10.48 0.19 -18.15
C THR A 27 9.75 -0.16 -16.88
N VAL A 28 9.95 -1.39 -16.40
CA VAL A 28 9.51 -1.80 -15.07
C VAL A 28 10.35 -0.96 -14.12
N GLN A 29 9.82 0.20 -13.75
CA GLN A 29 10.37 0.97 -12.65
C GLN A 29 10.02 0.18 -11.40
N VAL A 30 11.02 -0.48 -10.83
CA VAL A 30 10.95 -0.97 -9.46
C VAL A 30 10.93 0.26 -8.58
N VAL A 31 9.74 0.84 -8.40
CA VAL A 31 9.45 1.73 -7.28
C VAL A 31 9.54 0.88 -6.03
N ASP A 32 10.20 1.38 -4.98
CA ASP A 32 10.47 0.66 -3.73
C ASP A 32 9.34 -0.31 -3.40
N SER A 33 9.65 -1.60 -3.53
CA SER A 33 8.74 -2.73 -3.80
C SER A 33 7.70 -2.99 -2.70
N PHE A 34 6.81 -2.03 -2.46
CA PHE A 34 5.63 -2.20 -1.64
C PHE A 34 4.42 -2.19 -2.54
N ALA A 35 3.89 -3.39 -2.73
CA ALA A 35 2.92 -3.69 -3.76
C ALA A 35 1.65 -4.12 -3.05
N TYR A 36 0.64 -3.26 -3.07
CA TYR A 36 -0.63 -3.55 -2.41
C TYR A 36 -1.61 -4.14 -3.43
N ALA A 37 -2.16 -5.33 -3.13
CA ALA A 37 -3.19 -5.94 -3.96
C ALA A 37 -4.54 -5.25 -3.69
N PRO A 38 -5.24 -4.75 -4.73
CA PRO A 38 -6.55 -4.14 -4.54
C PRO A 38 -7.52 -5.08 -3.83
N ASN A 39 -8.28 -4.56 -2.86
CA ASN A 39 -9.36 -5.30 -2.20
C ASN A 39 -10.52 -4.36 -1.84
N PHE A 40 -11.56 -4.91 -1.21
CA PHE A 40 -12.78 -4.16 -0.94
C PHE A 40 -12.55 -2.93 -0.06
N ILE A 41 -11.60 -2.97 0.89
CA ILE A 41 -11.29 -1.81 1.75
C ILE A 41 -10.70 -0.66 0.95
N THR A 42 -9.78 -0.93 0.01
CA THR A 42 -9.20 0.14 -0.80
C THR A 42 -10.19 0.71 -1.80
N LYS A 43 -11.09 -0.11 -2.32
CA LYS A 43 -12.21 0.36 -3.15
C LYS A 43 -13.11 1.32 -2.37
N ILE A 44 -13.47 0.96 -1.12
CA ILE A 44 -14.26 1.82 -0.24
C ILE A 44 -13.54 3.16 -0.01
N ILE A 45 -12.23 3.11 0.30
CA ILE A 45 -11.44 4.32 0.55
C ILE A 45 -11.38 5.22 -0.69
N GLU A 46 -11.06 4.64 -1.85
CA GLU A 46 -10.98 5.35 -3.13
C GLU A 46 -12.32 5.98 -3.49
N GLN A 47 -13.42 5.24 -3.38
CA GLN A 47 -14.77 5.75 -3.66
C GLN A 47 -15.18 6.85 -2.67
N SER A 48 -14.80 6.73 -1.39
CA SER A 48 -15.18 7.69 -0.34
C SER A 48 -14.35 8.98 -0.38
N THR A 49 -13.13 8.94 -0.90
CA THR A 49 -12.19 10.08 -0.88
C THR A 49 -11.81 10.61 -2.26
N GLY A 50 -12.04 9.85 -3.32
CA GLY A 50 -11.54 10.13 -4.67
C GLY A 50 -10.02 9.97 -4.82
N ILE A 51 -9.33 9.44 -3.81
CA ILE A 51 -7.87 9.28 -3.82
C ILE A 51 -7.54 7.88 -4.31
N ALA A 52 -6.79 7.78 -5.42
CA ALA A 52 -6.30 6.51 -5.92
C ALA A 52 -5.07 6.03 -5.12
N PRO A 53 -4.95 4.72 -4.83
CA PRO A 53 -3.80 4.17 -4.13
C PRO A 53 -2.51 4.21 -4.97
N VAL A 54 -1.36 4.40 -4.32
CA VAL A 54 -0.02 4.25 -4.92
C VAL A 54 0.48 2.81 -4.82
N GLY A 55 1.34 2.38 -5.75
CA GLY A 55 1.94 1.04 -5.70
C GLY A 55 0.94 -0.09 -5.95
N LEU A 56 -0.17 0.19 -6.64
CA LEU A 56 -1.11 -0.83 -7.05
C LEU A 56 -0.39 -1.85 -7.94
N LEU A 57 -0.27 -3.10 -7.48
CA LEU A 57 0.05 -4.18 -8.40
C LEU A 57 -1.09 -4.23 -9.40
N ASP A 58 -0.78 -3.98 -10.66
CA ASP A 58 -1.67 -4.34 -11.76
C ASP A 58 -1.70 -5.87 -11.84
N VAL A 59 -2.48 -6.48 -10.95
CA VAL A 59 -2.85 -7.88 -11.05
C VAL A 59 -3.86 -7.90 -12.17
N GLY A 60 -3.40 -8.20 -13.39
CA GLY A 60 -4.21 -8.22 -14.60
C GLY A 60 -5.63 -8.72 -14.30
N GLN A 61 -6.60 -7.86 -14.58
CA GLN A 61 -8.00 -8.09 -14.27
C GLN A 61 -8.43 -9.45 -14.83
N ASN A 62 -8.79 -10.39 -13.95
CA ASN A 62 -9.63 -11.51 -14.36
C ASN A 62 -11.05 -10.94 -14.50
N ASP A 63 -11.60 -11.09 -15.71
CA ASP A 63 -12.99 -10.87 -16.06
C ASP A 63 -13.89 -11.52 -14.99
N THR A 64 -14.34 -10.70 -14.04
CA THR A 64 -15.45 -11.03 -13.16
C THR A 64 -16.55 -10.07 -13.56
N ASP A 65 -17.54 -10.66 -14.22
CA ASP A 65 -18.74 -9.98 -14.71
C ASP A 65 -19.31 -9.03 -13.65
N ALA A 66 -19.51 -7.81 -14.11
CA ALA A 66 -20.29 -6.72 -13.54
C ALA A 66 -21.15 -7.06 -12.30
N LEU A 67 -20.58 -6.82 -11.12
CA LEU A 67 -21.34 -6.20 -10.03
C LEU A 67 -21.09 -4.69 -10.10
N GLN A 68 -21.77 -4.04 -11.05
CA GLN A 68 -21.90 -2.60 -11.04
C GLN A 68 -22.90 -2.26 -9.95
N GLU A 69 -22.42 -2.18 -8.71
CA GLU A 69 -23.18 -1.50 -7.65
C GLU A 69 -23.31 -0.04 -8.06
N ASP A 70 -24.55 0.44 -8.10
CA ASP A 70 -24.86 1.85 -8.33
C ASP A 70 -24.01 2.70 -7.39
N ALA A 71 -22.98 3.34 -7.95
CA ALA A 71 -22.21 4.37 -7.29
C ALA A 71 -23.16 5.55 -7.06
N THR A 72 -23.95 5.46 -6.00
CA THR A 72 -24.57 6.64 -5.41
C THR A 72 -23.40 7.49 -4.93
N ALA A 73 -22.99 8.44 -5.76
CA ALA A 73 -22.22 9.60 -5.33
C ALA A 73 -23.08 10.32 -4.27
N GLY A 74 -22.98 9.87 -3.02
CA GLY A 74 -24.09 9.95 -2.09
C GLY A 74 -23.67 10.00 -0.63
N ALA A 75 -22.65 10.79 -0.32
CA ALA A 75 -22.47 11.54 0.93
C ALA A 75 -21.09 12.21 0.80
N GLY A 76 -21.02 13.53 1.02
CA GLY A 76 -19.86 14.38 0.66
C GLY A 76 -18.51 13.72 0.88
N ALA A 77 -17.69 13.70 -0.18
CA ALA A 77 -16.35 13.14 -0.17
C ALA A 77 -15.66 13.49 1.16
N LEU A 78 -15.25 12.46 1.91
CA LEU A 78 -14.61 12.67 3.20
C LEU A 78 -13.32 13.44 2.95
N ALA A 79 -13.36 14.74 3.20
CA ALA A 79 -12.24 15.63 3.00
C ALA A 79 -11.27 15.44 4.17
N GLY A 80 -10.28 14.56 4.00
CA GLY A 80 -9.26 14.37 5.01
C GLY A 80 -8.31 13.22 4.74
N PRO A 81 -7.16 13.21 5.45
CA PRO A 81 -6.19 12.13 5.34
C PRO A 81 -6.73 10.81 5.85
N ILE A 82 -6.45 9.73 5.11
CA ILE A 82 -6.77 8.37 5.52
C ILE A 82 -5.98 8.02 6.77
N THR A 83 -6.68 7.60 7.82
CA THR A 83 -6.06 7.28 9.10
C THR A 83 -6.47 5.87 9.52
N THR A 84 -5.51 4.94 9.47
CA THR A 84 -5.66 3.58 10.01
C THR A 84 -5.09 3.51 11.43
N ARG A 85 -5.33 2.39 12.13
CA ARG A 85 -4.70 2.13 13.42
C ARG A 85 -4.46 0.65 13.62
N PHE A 86 -3.38 0.31 14.31
CA PHE A 86 -3.18 -1.02 14.89
C PHE A 86 -3.31 -0.89 16.41
N PRO A 87 -4.40 -1.44 17.01
CA PRO A 87 -4.66 -1.29 18.45
C PRO A 87 -4.49 -2.61 19.23
N PRO A 88 -3.26 -3.09 19.49
CA PRO A 88 -3.06 -4.30 20.27
C PRO A 88 -3.28 -4.03 21.77
N GLU A 89 -3.86 -4.99 22.47
CA GLU A 89 -3.90 -5.01 23.94
C GLU A 89 -2.50 -5.41 24.47
N PRO A 90 -1.89 -4.66 25.41
CA PRO A 90 -0.56 -4.97 25.92
C PRO A 90 -0.61 -6.00 27.07
N ASN A 91 -1.27 -7.12 26.83
CA ASN A 91 -1.44 -8.23 27.78
C ASN A 91 -0.87 -9.58 27.29
N GLY A 92 -0.09 -9.55 26.21
CA GLY A 92 0.59 -10.70 25.63
C GLY A 92 1.47 -10.35 24.43
N TYR A 93 2.26 -11.32 23.95
CA TYR A 93 3.13 -11.13 22.79
C TYR A 93 2.37 -11.20 21.47
N LEU A 94 2.87 -10.49 20.45
CA LEU A 94 2.31 -10.60 19.11
C LEU A 94 2.63 -11.98 18.52
N HIS A 95 1.59 -12.74 18.21
CA HIS A 95 1.72 -13.95 17.39
C HIS A 95 1.57 -13.65 15.88
N LEU A 96 1.85 -14.66 15.03
CA LEU A 96 1.78 -14.56 13.56
C LEU A 96 0.45 -13.98 13.02
N GLY A 97 -0.68 -14.23 13.69
CA GLY A 97 -1.97 -13.62 13.33
C GLY A 97 -1.95 -12.08 13.31
N HIS A 98 -1.15 -11.45 14.19
CA HIS A 98 -1.00 -10.00 14.22
C HIS A 98 -0.18 -9.47 13.05
N ALA A 99 0.74 -10.26 12.49
CA ALA A 99 1.54 -9.83 11.35
C ALA A 99 0.66 -9.36 10.19
N LYS A 100 -0.45 -10.07 9.92
CA LYS A 100 -1.44 -9.64 8.91
C LYS A 100 -2.05 -8.28 9.25
N ALA A 101 -2.46 -8.07 10.50
CA ALA A 101 -3.10 -6.82 10.92
C ALA A 101 -2.12 -5.64 10.89
N VAL A 102 -0.89 -5.83 11.36
CA VAL A 102 0.18 -4.84 11.29
C VAL A 102 0.45 -4.48 9.83
N SER A 103 0.87 -5.46 9.02
CA SER A 103 1.21 -5.24 7.62
C SER A 103 0.03 -4.58 6.89
N PHE A 104 -1.21 -5.04 7.07
CA PHE A 104 -2.37 -4.47 6.40
C PHE A 104 -2.62 -2.99 6.77
N ASN A 105 -2.64 -2.64 8.06
CA ASN A 105 -2.96 -1.27 8.47
C ASN A 105 -1.91 -0.26 8.01
N PHE A 106 -0.62 -0.61 8.11
CA PHE A 106 0.48 0.22 7.62
C PHE A 106 0.51 0.27 6.08
N ALA A 107 0.23 -0.85 5.42
CA ALA A 107 0.12 -0.94 3.96
C ALA A 107 -0.93 0.00 3.38
N VAL A 108 -2.15 -0.02 3.96
CA VAL A 108 -3.25 0.83 3.51
C VAL A 108 -2.90 2.30 3.71
N ALA A 109 -2.37 2.68 4.88
CA ALA A 109 -1.94 4.05 5.12
C ALA A 109 -0.91 4.51 4.08
N ARG A 110 0.07 3.67 3.76
CA ARG A 110 1.07 3.95 2.72
C ARG A 110 0.46 4.01 1.31
N ALA A 111 -0.46 3.11 0.99
CA ALA A 111 -1.14 3.12 -0.31
C ALA A 111 -1.89 4.44 -0.56
N PHE A 112 -2.41 5.10 0.48
CA PHE A 112 -3.07 6.40 0.35
C PHE A 112 -2.19 7.56 0.83
N GLU A 113 -0.86 7.44 0.78
CA GLU A 113 0.08 8.50 1.22
C GLU A 113 -0.10 9.83 0.47
N LYS A 114 -0.52 9.80 -0.81
CA LYS A 114 -0.88 11.00 -1.59
C LYS A 114 -2.02 11.79 -0.97
N GLY A 115 -2.89 11.10 -0.24
CA GLY A 115 -3.97 11.66 0.56
C GLY A 115 -3.54 12.12 1.95
N GLY A 116 -2.27 11.99 2.32
CA GLY A 116 -1.81 12.16 3.71
C GLY A 116 -2.07 10.95 4.59
N GLY A 117 -2.12 9.74 4.01
CA GLY A 117 -2.34 8.48 4.71
C GLY A 117 -1.40 8.26 5.91
N ARG A 118 -1.94 7.89 7.08
CA ARG A 118 -1.20 7.61 8.32
C ARG A 118 -1.76 6.40 9.05
N CYS A 119 -0.90 5.66 9.74
CA CYS A 119 -1.28 4.57 10.64
C CYS A 119 -0.86 4.95 12.06
N HIS A 120 -1.79 4.88 13.02
CA HIS A 120 -1.47 5.06 14.44
C HIS A 120 -1.24 3.73 15.14
N MET A 121 -0.15 3.64 15.89
CA MET A 121 0.04 2.62 16.90
C MET A 121 -0.67 3.07 18.19
N ARG A 122 -1.69 2.35 18.62
CA ARG A 122 -2.46 2.70 19.84
C ARG A 122 -2.56 1.48 20.73
N LEU A 123 -1.67 1.37 21.71
CA LEU A 123 -1.79 0.33 22.73
C LEU A 123 -3.16 0.48 23.43
N ASP A 124 -3.95 -0.59 23.44
CA ASP A 124 -5.28 -0.59 24.04
C ASP A 124 -5.16 -0.91 25.54
N ASP A 125 -4.86 0.12 26.32
CA ASP A 125 -4.54 0.10 27.74
C ASP A 125 -5.77 0.30 28.65
N THR A 126 -6.90 -0.29 28.24
CA THR A 126 -8.17 -0.14 28.96
C THR A 126 -8.27 -1.00 30.22
N ASN A 127 -7.30 -1.88 30.49
CA ASN A 127 -7.33 -2.83 31.61
C ASN A 127 -6.05 -2.80 32.46
N PRO A 128 -5.98 -1.93 33.48
CA PRO A 128 -4.76 -1.68 34.27
C PRO A 128 -4.27 -2.89 35.09
N THR A 129 -5.01 -4.01 35.11
CA THR A 129 -4.63 -5.22 35.85
C THR A 129 -3.95 -6.30 35.02
N LYS A 130 -3.98 -6.17 33.69
CA LYS A 130 -3.44 -7.16 32.75
C LYS A 130 -2.26 -6.64 31.91
N GLU A 131 -1.82 -5.43 32.19
CA GLU A 131 -0.85 -4.71 31.38
C GLU A 131 0.52 -4.80 32.04
N ASP A 132 1.52 -5.17 31.24
CA ASP A 132 2.92 -5.20 31.66
C ASP A 132 3.77 -4.37 30.68
N GLU A 133 4.74 -3.63 31.21
CA GLU A 133 5.72 -2.89 30.39
C GLU A 133 6.46 -3.83 29.44
N GLU A 134 6.67 -5.09 29.83
CA GLU A 134 7.29 -6.11 28.99
C GLU A 134 6.52 -6.30 27.66
N TYR A 135 5.20 -6.43 27.72
CA TYR A 135 4.38 -6.62 26.52
C TYR A 135 4.35 -5.36 25.66
N VAL A 136 4.32 -4.18 26.27
CA VAL A 136 4.42 -2.90 25.54
C VAL A 136 5.72 -2.84 24.73
N GLN A 137 6.87 -3.15 25.34
CA GLN A 137 8.14 -3.09 24.64
C GLN A 137 8.23 -4.13 23.53
N SER A 138 7.86 -5.38 23.81
CA SER A 138 7.88 -6.45 22.80
C SER A 138 6.97 -6.13 21.61
N ILE A 139 5.75 -5.63 21.85
CA ILE A 139 4.83 -5.22 20.79
C ILE A 139 5.45 -4.12 19.90
N LEU A 140 6.10 -3.12 20.52
CA LEU A 140 6.73 -2.02 19.77
C LEU A 140 7.95 -2.49 18.98
N GLU A 141 8.73 -3.42 19.51
CA GLU A 141 9.87 -4.04 18.82
C GLU A 141 9.41 -4.88 17.63
N ASP A 142 8.42 -5.74 17.81
CA ASP A 142 7.87 -6.59 16.74
C ASP A 142 7.26 -5.76 15.61
N VAL A 143 6.49 -4.72 15.94
CA VAL A 143 5.91 -3.82 14.93
C VAL A 143 6.98 -3.01 14.19
N ARG A 144 8.10 -2.64 14.83
CA ARG A 144 9.23 -1.97 14.16
C ARG A 144 10.03 -2.92 13.26
N TRP A 145 10.05 -4.21 13.60
CA TRP A 145 10.76 -5.23 12.83
C TRP A 145 10.01 -5.58 11.53
N ILE A 146 8.67 -5.59 11.57
CA ILE A 146 7.78 -5.80 10.41
C ILE A 146 7.77 -4.58 9.48
#